data_AF-E0S434-F1
#
_entry.id   AF-E0S434-F1
#
_cell.length_a   1.000
_cell.length_b   1.000
_cell.length_c   1.000
_cell.angle_alpha   90.00
_cell.angle_beta   90.00
_cell.angle_gamma   90.00
#
_symmetry.space_group_name_H-M   'P 1'
#
loop_
_entity.id
_entity.type
_entity.pdbx_description
1 polymer ?
#
loop_
_entity_poly.entity_id
_entity_poly.type
_entity_poly.pdbx_seq_one_letter_code
_entity_poly.pdbx_strand_id
1 'polypeptide(L)'
;MDEAVKGCIEKDVLKDILEKFSSEVIEMLLTEYNEVETMNAFREEGRAEKLIQDVDGVVEEFGTSIERACKACHVSVKKYYAAKTMLNM
;
A
#
# COMPACT_ATOMS: atom_id res chain seq x y z
N MET A 1 27.13 -14.12 -6.33
CA MET A 1 27.43 -12.68 -6.35
C MET A 1 28.33 -12.43 -7.55
N ASP A 2 28.02 -11.45 -8.38
CA ASP A 2 28.73 -11.16 -9.63
C ASP A 2 30.20 -10.77 -9.36
N GLU A 3 31.13 -11.28 -10.18
CA GLU A 3 32.57 -10.99 -10.03
C GLU A 3 32.88 -9.49 -10.14
N ALA A 4 32.12 -8.76 -10.98
CA ALA A 4 32.27 -7.31 -11.11
C ALA A 4 31.89 -6.58 -9.81
N VAL A 5 30.81 -7.01 -9.16
CA VAL A 5 30.37 -6.44 -7.88
C VAL A 5 31.41 -6.67 -6.80
N LYS A 6 31.98 -7.88 -6.75
CA LYS A 6 33.02 -8.23 -5.77
C LYS A 6 34.27 -7.37 -5.93
N GLY A 7 34.72 -7.16 -7.17
CA GLY A 7 35.86 -6.30 -7.47
C GLY A 7 35.64 -4.82 -7.11
N CYS A 8 34.41 -4.31 -7.20
CA CYS A 8 34.09 -2.94 -6.78
C CYS A 8 34.14 -2.76 -5.26
N ILE A 9 33.69 -3.78 -4.50
CA ILE A 9 33.78 -3.78 -3.03
C ILE A 9 35.24 -3.80 -2.59
N GLU A 10 36.04 -4.71 -3.15
CA GLU A 10 37.47 -4.86 -2.80
C GLU A 10 38.30 -3.60 -3.12
N LYS A 11 37.88 -2.82 -4.10
CA LYS A 11 38.56 -1.59 -4.54
C LYS A 11 37.99 -0.31 -3.92
N ASP A 12 37.10 -0.43 -2.93
CA ASP A 12 36.50 0.73 -2.25
C ASP A 12 35.86 1.75 -3.22
N VAL A 13 35.26 1.29 -4.33
CA VAL A 13 34.84 2.16 -5.46
C VAL A 13 33.77 3.20 -5.07
N LEU A 14 33.07 3.00 -3.94
CA LEU A 14 32.06 3.92 -3.42
C LEU A 14 32.46 4.61 -2.11
N LYS A 15 33.67 4.36 -1.59
CA LYS A 15 34.04 4.77 -0.23
C LYS A 15 33.98 6.27 0.00
N ASP A 16 34.51 7.04 -0.94
CA ASP A 16 34.51 8.51 -0.90
C ASP A 16 33.09 9.10 -0.92
N ILE A 17 32.19 8.51 -1.72
CA ILE A 17 30.77 8.89 -1.77
C ILE A 17 30.09 8.55 -0.45
N LEU A 18 30.28 7.32 0.05
CA LEU A 18 29.65 6.87 1.30
C LEU A 18 30.15 7.67 2.51
N GLU A 19 31.44 8.00 2.58
CA GLU A 19 31.99 8.83 3.66
C GLU A 19 31.43 10.26 3.61
N LYS A 20 31.33 10.85 2.42
CA LYS A 20 30.88 12.23 2.22
C LYS A 20 29.37 12.43 2.37
N PHE A 21 28.58 11.46 1.93
CA PHE A 21 27.11 11.55 1.84
C PHE A 21 26.41 10.49 2.71
N SER A 22 27.09 9.94 3.72
CA SER A 22 26.57 8.85 4.57
C SER A 22 25.17 9.10 5.11
N SER A 23 24.86 10.30 5.60
CA SER A 23 23.53 10.63 6.13
C SER A 23 22.43 10.55 5.08
N GLU A 24 22.69 11.05 3.87
CA GLU A 24 21.74 11.03 2.75
C GLU A 24 21.56 9.61 2.20
N VAL A 25 22.66 8.85 2.08
CA VAL A 25 22.61 7.44 1.67
C VAL A 25 21.85 6.59 2.70
N ILE A 26 22.05 6.84 4.00
CA ILE A 26 21.29 6.17 5.07
C ILE A 26 19.81 6.57 5.01
N GLU A 27 19.49 7.83 4.76
CA GLU A 27 18.10 8.29 4.62
C GLU A 27 17.39 7.67 3.40
N MET A 28 18.10 7.50 2.28
CA MET A 28 17.61 6.73 1.12
C MET A 28 17.36 5.26 1.46
N LEU A 29 18.19 4.64 2.30
CA LEU A 29 18.00 3.26 2.76
C LEU A 29 16.88 3.12 3.80
N LEU A 30 16.57 4.17 4.59
CA LEU A 30 15.44 4.17 5.52
C LEU A 30 14.08 4.36 4.83
N THR A 31 14.10 4.86 3.60
CA THR A 31 12.93 4.97 2.71
C THR A 31 12.88 3.82 1.71
N GLU A 32 13.57 2.70 1.97
CA GLU A 32 13.55 1.55 1.08
C GLU A 32 12.11 1.11 0.84
N TYR A 33 11.72 1.12 -0.43
CA TYR A 33 10.44 0.63 -0.89
C TYR A 33 10.35 -0.86 -0.55
N ASN A 34 9.63 -1.18 0.52
CA ASN A 34 9.26 -2.54 0.80
C ASN A 34 8.12 -2.93 -0.15
N GLU A 35 8.49 -3.55 -1.27
CA GLU A 35 7.55 -3.97 -2.31
C GLU A 35 6.44 -4.86 -1.74
N VAL A 36 6.79 -5.77 -0.82
CA VAL A 36 5.81 -6.70 -0.25
C VAL A 36 4.79 -5.96 0.60
N GLU A 37 5.25 -5.08 1.50
CA GLU A 37 4.36 -4.27 2.34
C GLU A 37 3.50 -3.34 1.49
N THR A 38 4.09 -2.68 0.50
CA THR A 38 3.37 -1.76 -0.39
C THR A 38 2.32 -2.49 -1.21
N MET A 39 2.66 -3.64 -1.81
CA MET A 39 1.70 -4.44 -2.58
C MET A 39 0.60 -5.04 -1.71
N ASN A 40 0.89 -5.31 -0.43
CA ASN A 40 -0.14 -5.73 0.52
C ASN A 40 -1.10 -4.57 0.86
N ALA A 41 -0.58 -3.37 1.09
CA ALA A 41 -1.39 -2.17 1.30
C ALA A 41 -2.33 -1.93 0.11
N PHE A 42 -1.81 -1.95 -1.13
CA PHE A 42 -2.64 -1.79 -2.33
C PHE A 42 -3.72 -2.87 -2.48
N ARG A 43 -3.44 -4.12 -2.08
CA ARG A 43 -4.45 -5.19 -2.08
C ARG A 43 -5.52 -4.98 -1.02
N GLU A 44 -5.18 -4.40 0.12
CA GLU A 44 -6.15 -4.05 1.16
C GLU A 44 -7.03 -2.88 0.73
N GLU A 45 -6.44 -1.83 0.15
CA GLU A 45 -7.16 -0.71 -0.46
C GLU A 45 -8.12 -1.18 -1.55
N GLY A 46 -7.66 -1.95 -2.52
CA GLY A 46 -8.53 -2.45 -3.61
C GLY A 46 -9.68 -3.34 -3.10
N ARG A 47 -9.51 -4.05 -1.98
CA ARG A 47 -10.59 -4.81 -1.34
C ARG A 47 -11.59 -3.90 -0.63
N ALA A 48 -11.14 -2.83 0.00
CA ALA A 48 -11.99 -1.82 0.61
C ALA A 48 -12.79 -1.04 -0.45
N GLU A 49 -12.14 -0.61 -1.53
CA GLU A 49 -12.76 0.07 -2.67
C GLU A 49 -13.85 -0.79 -3.29
N LYS A 50 -13.53 -2.05 -3.60
CA LYS A 50 -14.52 -2.96 -4.17
C LYS A 50 -15.73 -3.14 -3.25
N LEU A 51 -15.51 -3.31 -1.94
CA LEU A 51 -16.60 -3.43 -0.98
C LEU A 51 -17.50 -2.18 -0.99
N ILE A 52 -16.91 -0.99 -1.04
CA ILE A 52 -17.66 0.27 -1.09
C ILE A 52 -18.43 0.38 -2.40
N GLN A 53 -17.79 0.10 -3.54
CA GLN A 53 -18.43 0.13 -4.86
C GLN A 53 -19.60 -0.85 -4.95
N ASP A 54 -19.45 -2.07 -4.43
CA ASP A 54 -20.52 -3.07 -4.41
C ASP A 54 -21.72 -2.58 -3.58
N VAL A 55 -21.48 -1.96 -2.41
CA VAL A 55 -22.56 -1.43 -1.55
C VAL A 55 -23.19 -0.17 -2.14
N ASP A 56 -22.38 0.80 -2.57
CA ASP A 56 -22.84 2.07 -3.13
C ASP A 56 -23.60 1.84 -4.45
N GLY A 57 -23.14 0.90 -5.27
CA GLY A 57 -23.85 0.47 -6.48
C GLY A 57 -25.25 -0.09 -6.18
N VAL A 58 -25.41 -0.88 -5.12
CA VAL A 58 -26.73 -1.37 -4.70
C VAL A 58 -27.60 -0.24 -4.15
N VAL A 59 -27.03 0.73 -3.43
CA VAL A 59 -27.76 1.92 -2.96
C VAL A 59 -28.30 2.71 -4.15
N GLU A 60 -27.46 2.97 -5.15
CA GLU A 60 -27.81 3.76 -6.33
C GLU A 60 -28.81 3.03 -7.24
N GLU A 61 -28.56 1.77 -7.57
CA GLU A 61 -29.37 1.00 -8.51
C GLU A 61 -30.79 0.73 -7.95
N PHE A 62 -30.89 0.45 -6.65
CA PHE A 62 -32.16 0.08 -6.02
C PHE A 62 -32.78 1.19 -5.15
N GLY A 63 -32.14 2.35 -5.06
CA GLY A 63 -32.62 3.49 -4.26
C GLY A 63 -32.83 3.14 -2.78
N THR A 64 -31.97 2.28 -2.22
CA THR A 64 -32.16 1.68 -0.88
C THR A 64 -31.22 2.29 0.16
N SER A 65 -31.52 2.08 1.45
CA SER A 65 -30.62 2.49 2.52
C SER A 65 -29.34 1.64 2.58
N ILE A 66 -28.28 2.21 3.17
CA ILE A 66 -26.98 1.53 3.35
C ILE A 66 -27.14 0.23 4.15
N GLU A 67 -28.00 0.19 5.17
CA GLU A 67 -28.22 -1.04 5.97
C GLU A 67 -28.77 -2.18 5.12
N ARG A 68 -29.69 -1.87 4.19
CA ARG A 68 -30.27 -2.84 3.28
C ARG A 68 -29.27 -3.26 2.21
N ALA A 69 -28.50 -2.32 1.66
CA ALA A 69 -27.45 -2.61 0.70
C ALA A 69 -26.34 -3.48 1.30
N CYS A 70 -25.87 -3.13 2.51
CA CYS A 70 -24.91 -3.94 3.27
C CYS A 70 -25.44 -5.36 3.50
N LYS A 71 -26.71 -5.50 3.88
CA LYS A 71 -27.34 -6.82 4.06
C LYS A 71 -27.38 -7.62 2.75
N ALA A 72 -27.68 -6.98 1.62
CA ALA A 72 -27.69 -7.61 0.30
C ALA A 72 -26.29 -8.05 -0.14
N CYS A 73 -25.27 -7.24 0.13
CA CYS A 73 -23.87 -7.55 -0.16
C CYS A 73 -23.21 -8.46 0.90
N HIS A 74 -23.98 -8.97 1.87
CA HIS A 74 -23.50 -9.81 2.96
C HIS A 74 -22.33 -9.21 3.76
N VAL A 75 -22.33 -7.89 3.93
CA VAL A 75 -21.33 -7.15 4.72
C VAL A 75 -22.01 -6.44 5.89
N SER A 76 -21.26 -6.22 6.97
CA SER A 76 -21.77 -5.41 8.08
C SER A 76 -21.61 -3.93 7.79
N VAL A 77 -22.55 -3.13 8.26
CA VAL A 77 -22.50 -1.66 8.17
C VAL A 77 -21.21 -1.10 8.79
N LYS A 78 -20.77 -1.70 9.91
CA LYS A 78 -19.49 -1.36 10.54
C LYS A 78 -18.30 -1.57 9.60
N LYS A 79 -18.28 -2.67 8.85
CA LYS A 79 -17.20 -2.97 7.90
C LYS A 79 -17.19 -1.98 6.72
N TYR A 80 -18.36 -1.60 6.23
CA TYR A 80 -18.49 -0.58 5.19
C TYR A 80 -17.92 0.78 5.63
N TYR A 81 -18.32 1.30 6.81
CA TYR A 81 -17.79 2.58 7.27
C TYR A 81 -16.30 2.51 7.66
N ALA A 82 -15.82 1.36 8.15
CA ALA A 82 -14.39 1.16 8.37
C ALA A 82 -13.60 1.22 7.05
N ALA A 83 -14.13 0.62 5.97
CA ALA A 83 -13.54 0.73 4.64
C ALA A 83 -13.54 2.18 4.13
N LYS A 84 -14.65 2.92 4.30
CA LYS A 84 -14.72 4.35 3.93
C LYS A 84 -13.71 5.21 4.69
N THR A 85 -13.59 4.99 6.00
CA THR A 85 -12.60 5.67 6.84
C THR A 85 -11.16 5.35 6.41
N MET A 86 -10.88 4.10 6.06
CA MET A 86 -9.55 3.68 5.58
C MET A 86 -9.13 4.42 4.30
N LEU A 87 -10.07 4.71 3.41
CA LEU A 87 -9.84 5.38 2.13
C LEU A 87 -10.05 6.91 2.17
N ASN A 88 -10.36 7.48 3.35
CA ASN A 88 -10.73 8.89 3.52
C ASN A 88 -11.93 9.35 2.66
N MET A 89 -12.93 8.47 2.48
CA MET A 89 -14.20 8.72 1.75
C MET A 89 -15.38 8.86 2.72
#